data_AF-A0A4Y2NKJ9-F1
#
_entry.id   AF-A0A4Y2NKJ9-F1
#
_cell.length_a   1.000
_cell.length_b   1.000
_cell.length_c   1.000
_cell.angle_alpha   90.00
_cell.angle_beta   90.00
_cell.angle_gamma   90.00
#
_symmetry.space_group_name_H-M   'P 1'
#
loop_
_entity.id
_entity.type
_entity.pdbx_description
1 polymer ?
#
loop_
_entity_poly.entity_id
_entity_poly.type
_entity_poly.pdbx_seq_one_letter_code
_entity_poly.pdbx_strand_id
1 'polypeptide(L)'
;MVEVGQKKDDFPKTNSLWLDECISFPDIDTASIETISHPGSSRRAGRPQKDFGSCSTKTKRRRINHILGTSSQEEISMAAEVQLRREGKRDSAAIVKELCDFSPRRGTTIKKARKCFSSP
;
A
#
# COMPACT_ATOMS: atom_id res chain seq x y z
N MET A 1 12.33 -57.67 14.40
CA MET A 1 11.99 -56.37 13.79
C MET A 1 10.51 -56.42 13.44
N VAL A 2 9.67 -55.65 14.13
CA VAL A 2 8.24 -55.55 13.82
C VAL A 2 8.09 -54.35 12.89
N GLU A 3 7.81 -54.60 11.61
CA GLU A 3 7.50 -53.53 10.68
C GLU A 3 6.11 -52.97 11.00
N VAL A 4 6.07 -51.75 11.52
CA VAL A 4 4.83 -50.98 11.65
C VAL A 4 4.52 -50.40 10.27
N GLY A 5 3.74 -51.15 9.49
CA GLY A 5 3.17 -50.65 8.25
C GLY A 5 2.22 -49.47 8.54
N GLN A 6 2.59 -48.27 8.11
CA GLN A 6 1.67 -47.13 8.15
C GLN A 6 0.49 -47.43 7.22
N LYS A 7 -0.68 -47.67 7.82
CA LYS A 7 -1.93 -47.76 7.10
C LYS A 7 -2.19 -46.38 6.48
N LYS A 8 -2.00 -46.27 5.16
CA LYS A 8 -2.41 -45.09 4.40
C LYS A 8 -3.93 -45.14 4.31
N ASP A 9 -4.59 -44.58 5.30
CA ASP A 9 -6.02 -44.34 5.21
C ASP A 9 -6.23 -43.37 4.04
N ASP A 10 -6.73 -43.91 2.93
CA ASP A 10 -7.04 -43.16 1.71
C ASP A 10 -8.26 -42.28 2.02
N PHE A 11 -7.99 -41.12 2.62
CA PHE A 11 -8.99 -40.09 2.92
C PHE A 11 -10.03 -39.88 1.79
N PRO A 12 -9.64 -39.80 0.49
CA PRO A 12 -10.62 -39.66 -0.59
C PRO A 12 -11.54 -40.88 -0.78
N LYS A 13 -11.10 -42.11 -0.44
CA LYS A 13 -11.98 -43.29 -0.50
C LYS A 13 -12.97 -43.32 0.65
N THR A 14 -12.56 -42.89 1.83
CA THR A 14 -13.43 -42.89 3.02
C THR A 14 -14.53 -41.83 2.92
N ASN A 15 -14.26 -40.71 2.23
CA ASN A 15 -15.17 -39.56 2.15
C ASN A 15 -15.79 -39.37 0.76
N SER A 16 -15.71 -40.37 -0.14
CA SER A 16 -16.21 -40.23 -1.52
C SER A 16 -17.70 -39.91 -1.57
N LEU A 17 -18.49 -40.45 -0.63
CA LEU A 17 -19.93 -40.18 -0.54
C LEU A 17 -20.25 -38.70 -0.31
N TRP A 18 -19.43 -37.97 0.46
CA TRP A 18 -19.60 -36.52 0.63
C TRP A 18 -19.24 -35.77 -0.67
N LEU A 19 -18.28 -36.26 -1.45
CA LEU A 19 -17.92 -35.64 -2.72
C LEU A 19 -19.01 -35.81 -3.80
N ASP A 20 -19.75 -36.92 -3.74
CA ASP A 20 -20.80 -37.25 -4.70
C ASP A 20 -22.20 -36.74 -4.31
N GLU A 21 -22.37 -36.25 -3.07
CA GLU A 21 -23.65 -35.74 -2.58
C GLU A 21 -23.95 -34.36 -3.18
N CYS A 22 -25.11 -34.24 -3.85
CA CYS A 22 -25.58 -32.95 -4.36
C CYS A 22 -26.00 -32.06 -3.20
N ILE A 23 -25.13 -31.10 -2.87
CA ILE A 23 -25.41 -30.08 -1.85
C ILE A 23 -26.50 -29.14 -2.38
N SER A 24 -27.72 -29.31 -1.91
CA SER A 24 -28.83 -28.37 -2.14
C SER A 24 -28.86 -27.33 -1.02
N PHE A 25 -28.76 -26.06 -1.38
CA PHE A 25 -29.04 -24.97 -0.46
C PHE A 25 -30.50 -24.55 -0.63
N PRO A 26 -31.25 -24.31 0.46
CA PRO A 26 -32.58 -23.74 0.35
C PRO A 26 -32.48 -22.35 -0.30
N ASP A 27 -33.37 -22.05 -1.24
CA ASP A 27 -33.51 -20.72 -1.80
C ASP A 27 -33.91 -19.76 -0.68
N ILE A 28 -32.95 -18.95 -0.23
CA ILE A 28 -33.21 -17.93 0.76
C ILE A 28 -33.91 -16.79 0.03
N ASP A 29 -35.21 -16.61 0.28
CA ASP A 29 -35.96 -15.46 -0.22
C ASP A 29 -35.27 -14.18 0.25
N THR A 30 -34.55 -13.53 -0.65
CA THR A 30 -33.83 -12.26 -0.42
C THR A 30 -34.76 -11.14 0.06
N ALA A 31 -36.07 -11.29 -0.10
CA ALA A 31 -37.10 -10.40 0.43
C ALA A 31 -37.17 -10.38 1.97
N SER A 32 -36.71 -11.44 2.65
CA SER A 32 -36.74 -11.54 4.12
C SER A 32 -35.47 -11.03 4.81
N ILE A 33 -34.44 -10.67 4.04
CA ILE A 33 -33.26 -10.01 4.57
C ILE A 33 -33.61 -8.53 4.72
N GLU A 34 -34.17 -8.16 5.87
CA GLU A 34 -34.28 -6.75 6.26
C GLU A 34 -32.90 -6.11 6.07
N THR A 35 -32.83 -5.16 5.14
CA THR A 35 -31.61 -4.42 4.88
C THR A 35 -31.35 -3.55 6.09
N ILE A 36 -30.54 -4.05 7.03
CA ILE A 36 -30.04 -3.27 8.15
C ILE A 36 -29.22 -2.14 7.55
N SER A 37 -29.84 -0.96 7.43
CA SER A 37 -29.16 0.23 6.95
C SER A 37 -28.13 0.64 8.01
N HIS A 38 -26.87 0.24 7.82
CA HIS A 38 -25.79 0.71 8.67
C HIS A 38 -25.48 2.19 8.34
N PRO A 39 -25.70 3.14 9.27
CA PRO A 39 -25.32 4.53 9.06
C PRO A 39 -23.83 4.65 9.39
N GLY A 40 -22.98 4.16 8.50
CA GLY A 40 -21.54 4.06 8.75
C GLY A 40 -20.75 3.99 7.47
N SER A 41 -20.31 5.16 7.00
CA SER A 41 -19.08 5.42 6.24
C SER A 41 -18.40 4.24 5.52
N SER A 42 -18.35 4.34 4.19
CA SER A 42 -17.62 3.50 3.21
C SER A 42 -18.21 2.12 2.89
N ARG A 43 -18.94 2.06 1.77
CA ARG A 43 -19.48 0.86 1.09
C ARG A 43 -18.42 -0.10 0.50
N ARG A 44 -17.25 -0.28 1.14
CA ARG A 44 -16.29 -1.31 0.73
C ARG A 44 -16.45 -2.51 1.64
N ALA A 45 -17.11 -3.55 1.13
CA ALA A 45 -17.05 -4.86 1.76
C ALA A 45 -15.58 -5.30 1.93
N GLY A 46 -15.24 -5.83 3.11
CA GLY A 46 -13.91 -6.36 3.41
C GLY A 46 -13.27 -5.75 4.66
N ARG A 47 -11.97 -6.04 4.82
CA ARG A 47 -11.21 -5.62 6.00
C ARG A 47 -11.08 -4.09 6.07
N PRO A 48 -11.29 -3.47 7.25
CA PRO A 48 -11.05 -2.04 7.44
C PRO A 48 -9.64 -1.63 6.99
N GLN A 49 -9.54 -0.51 6.27
CA GLN A 49 -8.24 0.03 5.89
C GLN A 49 -7.57 0.72 7.08
N LYS A 50 -6.28 0.44 7.26
CA LYS A 50 -5.45 1.12 8.24
C LYS A 50 -5.15 2.56 7.79
N ASP A 51 -4.90 3.45 8.74
CA ASP A 51 -4.42 4.80 8.46
C ASP A 51 -3.13 4.77 7.63
N PHE A 52 -2.94 5.79 6.79
CA PHE A 52 -1.76 5.85 5.93
C PHE A 52 -0.47 5.82 6.74
N GLY A 53 -0.39 6.59 7.84
CA GLY A 53 0.79 6.71 8.69
C GLY A 53 1.25 5.38 9.31
N SER A 54 0.30 4.52 9.66
CA SER A 54 0.56 3.27 10.37
C SER A 54 0.71 2.04 9.43
N CYS A 55 0.55 2.23 8.12
CA CYS A 55 0.79 1.21 7.10
C CYS A 55 2.30 0.93 6.89
N SER A 56 2.62 -0.29 6.40
CA SER A 56 3.99 -0.62 5.95
C SER A 56 4.39 0.20 4.72
N THR A 57 5.69 0.33 4.48
CA THR A 57 6.25 1.04 3.31
C THR A 57 5.74 0.47 1.99
N LYS A 58 5.65 -0.86 1.87
CA LYS A 58 5.07 -1.56 0.70
C LYS A 58 3.64 -1.13 0.44
N THR A 59 2.81 -1.07 1.48
CA THR A 59 1.40 -0.65 1.35
C THR A 59 1.29 0.85 1.05
N LYS A 60 2.10 1.70 1.68
CA LYS A 60 2.17 3.14 1.38
C LYS A 60 2.48 3.37 -0.10
N ARG A 61 3.51 2.71 -0.65
CA ARG A 61 3.86 2.77 -2.09
C ARG A 61 2.68 2.40 -2.99
N ARG A 62 2.03 1.25 -2.73
CA ARG A 62 0.84 0.83 -3.49
C ARG A 62 -0.29 1.86 -3.45
N ARG A 63 -0.53 2.48 -2.28
CA ARG A 63 -1.58 3.49 -2.11
C ARG A 63 -1.26 4.77 -2.88
N ILE A 64 -0.01 5.23 -2.91
CA ILE A 64 0.37 6.46 -3.63
C ILE A 64 0.56 6.26 -5.14
N ASN A 65 0.51 5.04 -5.66
CA ASN A 65 0.70 4.78 -7.10
C ASN A 65 -0.23 5.58 -8.01
N HIS A 66 -1.48 5.82 -7.59
CA HIS A 66 -2.40 6.63 -8.37
C HIS A 66 -1.91 8.08 -8.50
N ILE A 67 -1.39 8.67 -7.41
CA ILE A 67 -0.81 10.02 -7.41
C ILE A 67 0.38 10.10 -8.37
N LEU A 68 1.24 9.09 -8.36
CA LEU A 68 2.38 9.01 -9.27
C LEU A 68 1.98 8.86 -10.75
N GLY A 69 0.79 8.31 -11.03
CA GLY A 69 0.27 8.16 -12.39
C GLY A 69 -0.49 9.39 -12.89
N THR A 70 -1.07 10.20 -11.99
CA THR A 70 -1.90 11.36 -12.35
C THR A 70 -1.18 12.69 -12.30
N SER A 71 -0.13 12.80 -11.49
CA SER A 71 0.52 14.08 -11.20
C SER A 71 1.99 14.07 -11.60
N SER A 72 2.48 15.22 -12.04
CA SER A 72 3.89 15.39 -12.39
C SER A 72 4.78 15.46 -11.15
N GLN A 73 6.09 15.26 -11.33
CA GLN A 73 7.05 15.40 -10.24
C GLN A 73 7.03 16.84 -9.67
N GLU A 74 6.92 17.85 -10.52
CA GLU A 74 6.87 19.26 -10.15
C GLU A 74 5.64 19.57 -9.29
N GLU A 75 4.47 19.04 -9.67
CA GLU A 75 3.23 19.19 -8.90
C GLU A 75 3.33 18.54 -7.53
N ILE A 76 3.89 17.33 -7.46
CA ILE A 76 4.08 16.59 -6.20
C ILE A 76 5.04 17.34 -5.28
N SER A 77 6.14 17.87 -5.82
CA SER A 77 7.11 18.65 -5.07
C SER A 77 6.54 19.95 -4.53
N MET A 78 5.78 20.69 -5.35
CA MET A 78 5.08 21.91 -4.95
C MET A 78 4.05 21.62 -3.86
N ALA A 79 3.25 20.56 -4.01
CA ALA A 79 2.27 20.15 -3.01
C ALA A 79 2.94 19.83 -1.67
N ALA A 80 4.07 19.11 -1.69
CA ALA A 80 4.85 18.82 -0.49
C ALA A 80 5.39 20.10 0.17
N GLU A 81 5.95 21.03 -0.61
CA GLU A 81 6.42 22.33 -0.08
C GLU A 81 5.29 23.11 0.59
N VAL A 82 4.16 23.28 -0.09
CA VAL A 82 3.00 24.04 0.41
C VAL A 82 2.45 23.41 1.69
N GLN A 83 2.34 22.08 1.74
CA GLN A 83 1.87 21.37 2.93
C GLN A 83 2.80 21.59 4.13
N LEU A 84 4.12 21.51 3.93
CA LEU A 84 5.10 21.76 4.98
C LEU A 84 5.04 23.21 5.49
N ARG A 85 4.85 24.19 4.60
CA ARG A 85 4.65 25.59 5.00
C ARG A 85 3.38 25.78 5.83
N ARG A 86 2.27 25.13 5.44
CA ARG A 86 1.01 25.16 6.19
C ARG A 86 1.16 24.58 7.60
N GLU A 87 1.97 23.54 7.75
CA GLU A 87 2.31 22.95 9.06
C GLU A 87 3.34 23.77 9.86
N GLY A 88 3.81 24.92 9.34
CA GLY A 88 4.82 25.76 9.99
C GLY A 88 6.26 25.26 9.84
N LYS A 89 6.50 24.18 9.09
CA LYS A 89 7.82 23.54 8.90
C LYS A 89 8.60 24.24 7.78
N ARG A 90 9.00 25.49 8.03
CA ARG A 90 9.67 26.35 7.03
C ARG A 90 10.98 25.77 6.52
N ASP A 91 11.82 25.22 7.40
CA ASP A 91 13.11 24.65 7.02
C ASP A 91 12.94 23.40 6.15
N SER A 92 11.99 22.53 6.50
CA SER A 92 11.68 21.35 5.69
C SER A 92 11.17 21.74 4.30
N ALA A 93 10.32 22.76 4.21
CA ALA A 93 9.86 23.28 2.92
C ALA A 93 11.02 23.85 2.08
N ALA A 94 11.96 24.57 2.71
CA ALA A 94 13.14 25.09 2.04
C ALA A 94 14.04 23.96 1.49
N ILE A 95 14.22 22.87 2.25
CA ILE A 95 14.98 21.69 1.80
C ILE A 95 14.31 21.01 0.61
N VAL A 96 12.99 20.80 0.66
CA VAL A 96 12.24 20.19 -0.47
C VAL A 96 12.40 21.04 -1.72
N LYS A 97 12.21 22.35 -1.60
CA LYS A 97 12.41 23.30 -2.68
C LYS A 97 13.85 23.23 -3.23
N GLU A 98 14.85 23.23 -2.35
CA GLU A 98 16.24 23.17 -2.76
C GLU A 98 16.53 21.86 -3.54
N LEU A 99 16.09 20.71 -3.02
CA LEU A 99 16.32 19.42 -3.67
C LEU A 99 15.60 19.28 -5.02
N CYS A 100 14.46 19.95 -5.19
CA CYS A 100 13.67 19.89 -6.42
C CYS A 100 14.15 20.90 -7.47
N ASP A 101 14.49 22.13 -7.06
CA ASP A 101 14.95 23.20 -7.95
C ASP A 101 16.41 23.03 -8.36
N PHE A 102 17.26 22.53 -7.45
CA PHE A 102 18.67 22.32 -7.73
C PHE A 102 18.92 20.89 -8.21
N SER A 103 18.92 20.74 -9.53
CA SER A 103 19.63 19.65 -10.21
C SER A 103 21.04 19.45 -9.59
N PRO A 104 21.61 18.22 -9.55
CA PRO A 104 22.93 17.91 -8.96
C PRO A 104 24.13 18.74 -9.46
N ARG A 105 23.88 19.66 -10.41
CA ARG A 105 24.72 20.81 -10.75
C ARG A 105 25.20 21.60 -9.55
N ARG A 106 24.41 21.79 -8.48
CA ARG A 106 24.88 22.58 -7.32
C ARG A 106 26.05 21.90 -6.58
N GLY A 107 25.92 20.61 -6.26
CA GLY A 107 26.96 19.84 -5.58
C GLY A 107 28.22 19.66 -6.46
N THR A 108 28.03 19.45 -7.76
CA THR A 108 29.15 19.36 -8.71
C THR A 108 29.86 20.71 -8.92
N THR A 109 29.13 21.82 -8.95
CA THR A 109 29.70 23.18 -9.02
C THR A 109 30.49 23.53 -7.76
N ILE A 110 29.98 23.22 -6.56
CA ILE A 110 30.71 23.42 -5.30
C ILE A 110 31.98 22.56 -5.27
N LYS A 111 31.89 21.29 -5.69
CA LYS A 111 33.05 20.39 -5.79
C LYS A 111 34.09 20.88 -6.80
N LYS A 112 33.65 21.39 -7.95
CA LYS A 112 34.54 21.98 -8.97
C LYS A 112 35.21 23.24 -8.45
N ALA A 113 34.45 24.17 -7.84
CA ALA A 113 34.99 25.40 -7.26
C ALA A 113 36.07 25.09 -6.22
N ARG A 114 35.82 24.17 -5.28
CA ARG A 114 36.84 23.74 -4.29
C ARG A 114 38.10 23.17 -4.93
N LYS A 115 37.99 22.38 -6.00
CA LYS A 115 39.16 21.88 -6.75
C LYS A 115 39.96 23.00 -7.41
N CYS A 116 39.29 24.01 -7.98
CA CYS A 116 39.94 25.17 -8.59
C CYS A 116 40.69 26.02 -7.55
N PHE A 117 40.20 26.11 -6.30
CA PHE A 117 40.89 26.82 -5.21
C PHE A 117 41.96 25.99 -4.48
N SER A 118 42.04 24.67 -4.73
CA SER A 118 43.00 23.77 -4.08
C SER A 118 44.17 23.38 -4.99
N SER A 119 44.23 23.92 -6.21
CA SER A 119 45.35 23.73 -7.13
C SER A 119 46.23 24.98 -7.05
N PRO A 120 47.54 24.87 -6.74
CA PRO A 120 48.46 26.01 -6.71
C PRO A 120 48.63 26.67 -8.08
#